data_AF-A0A9P2TE16-F1
#
_entry.id   AF-A0A9P2TE16-F1
#
_cell.length_a   1.000
_cell.length_b   1.000
_cell.length_c   1.000
_cell.angle_alpha   90.00
_cell.angle_beta   90.00
_cell.angle_gamma   90.00
#
_symmetry.space_group_name_H-M   'P 1'
#
loop_
_entity.id
_entity.type
_entity.pdbx_description
1 polymer ?
#
loop_
_entity_poly.entity_id
_entity_poly.type
_entity_poly.pdbx_seq_one_letter_code
_entity_poly.pdbx_strand_id
1 'polypeptide(L)'
;MRLVRVLLPLVTALPLFVARSWPFANRRETSAASSPAAEESPEVREPRPQPAVPLPAATLTYEQATDFVRVARRHAPLWALGYDPTQVVMFTARHRLLPDLVVGASDLEALDFTLIEFSPPDYARAYLSRLEKACASAEEDT
;
A
#
# COMPACT_ATOMS: atom_id res chain seq x y z
N MET A 1 8.46 -41.69 -27.85
CA MET A 1 7.05 -41.26 -27.89
C MET A 1 7.02 -39.77 -28.17
N ARG A 2 6.93 -39.36 -29.45
CA ARG A 2 5.74 -38.70 -30.04
C ARG A 2 5.04 -37.75 -29.05
N LEU A 3 5.37 -36.45 -29.10
CA LEU A 3 4.68 -35.39 -29.85
C LEU A 3 3.31 -35.03 -29.28
N VAL A 4 3.02 -33.73 -29.31
CA VAL A 4 1.74 -33.05 -29.03
C VAL A 4 1.54 -32.62 -27.58
N ARG A 5 1.94 -31.36 -27.30
CA ARG A 5 1.04 -30.28 -26.84
C ARG A 5 1.83 -28.97 -26.69
N VAL A 6 2.31 -28.48 -27.84
CA VAL A 6 2.58 -27.05 -28.05
C VAL A 6 1.45 -26.57 -28.94
N LEU A 7 0.44 -25.93 -28.36
CA LEU A 7 -0.51 -25.00 -29.01
C LEU A 7 -1.69 -24.73 -28.07
N LEU A 8 -1.48 -23.81 -27.13
CA LEU A 8 -2.52 -22.81 -26.81
C LEU A 8 -1.83 -21.53 -26.31
N PRO A 9 -0.99 -20.87 -27.12
CA PRO A 9 -0.58 -19.53 -26.82
C PRO A 9 -1.79 -18.59 -27.00
N LEU A 10 -1.71 -17.40 -26.42
CA LEU A 10 -2.29 -16.18 -27.01
C LEU A 10 -3.78 -15.85 -26.74
N VAL A 11 -4.24 -15.74 -25.47
CA VAL A 11 -5.56 -15.06 -25.21
C VAL A 11 -5.63 -14.15 -23.96
N THR A 12 -4.60 -13.96 -23.13
CA THR A 12 -4.74 -13.10 -21.93
C THR A 12 -3.79 -11.91 -21.86
N ALA A 13 -3.39 -11.37 -23.01
CA ALA A 13 -2.85 -10.03 -23.13
C ALA A 13 -3.91 -9.12 -23.80
N LEU A 14 -4.35 -8.09 -23.07
CA LEU A 14 -5.17 -6.95 -23.51
C LEU A 14 -6.59 -7.27 -24.04
N PRO A 15 -7.63 -6.74 -23.37
CA PRO A 15 -7.87 -5.31 -23.53
C PRO A 15 -8.26 -4.60 -22.24
N LEU A 16 -7.30 -3.87 -21.66
CA LEU A 16 -7.58 -2.51 -21.16
C LEU A 16 -7.91 -1.66 -22.40
N PHE A 17 -9.16 -1.57 -22.85
CA PHE A 17 -9.61 -0.43 -23.67
C PHE A 17 -11.11 -0.30 -24.00
N VAL A 18 -12.07 -0.97 -23.33
CA VAL A 18 -13.51 -0.76 -23.67
C VAL A 18 -14.43 -0.81 -22.45
N ALA A 19 -14.17 0.04 -21.45
CA ALA A 19 -15.21 0.49 -20.52
C ALA A 19 -15.44 2.01 -20.62
N ARG A 20 -15.04 2.58 -21.76
CA ARG A 20 -15.24 3.97 -22.16
C ARG A 20 -16.28 4.02 -23.28
N SER A 21 -17.53 3.70 -22.96
CA SER A 21 -18.70 4.17 -23.71
C SER A 21 -19.98 3.73 -23.00
N TRP A 22 -20.53 4.63 -22.20
CA TRP A 22 -21.97 4.77 -22.00
C TRP A 22 -22.73 4.64 -23.34
N PRO A 23 -23.94 4.06 -23.35
CA PRO A 23 -25.09 4.76 -22.75
C PRO A 23 -26.03 3.84 -21.96
N PHE A 24 -26.29 4.22 -20.71
CA PHE A 24 -27.53 3.86 -20.03
C PHE A 24 -28.68 4.60 -20.74
N ALA A 25 -29.34 3.92 -21.68
CA ALA A 25 -30.56 4.42 -22.29
C ALA A 25 -31.74 4.12 -21.36
N ASN A 26 -32.07 5.09 -20.51
CA ASN A 26 -33.31 5.12 -19.74
C ASN A 26 -34.50 5.22 -20.70
N ARG A 27 -35.31 4.15 -20.79
CA ARG A 27 -36.62 4.19 -21.42
C ARG A 27 -37.62 4.75 -20.41
N ARG A 28 -38.02 5.99 -20.63
CA ARG A 28 -39.08 6.70 -19.91
C ARG A 28 -40.43 6.02 -20.17
N GLU A 29 -41.11 5.60 -19.12
CA GLU A 29 -42.57 5.45 -19.15
C GLU A 29 -43.19 6.79 -18.78
N THR A 30 -44.00 7.27 -19.71
CA THR A 30 -44.81 8.47 -19.63
C THR A 30 -46.07 8.14 -18.84
N SER A 31 -46.34 8.86 -17.76
CA SER A 31 -47.72 9.13 -17.36
C SER A 31 -47.82 10.53 -16.77
N ALA A 32 -48.94 11.16 -17.09
CA ALA A 32 -49.08 12.59 -17.25
C ALA A 32 -49.59 13.32 -16.00
N ALA A 33 -49.28 14.63 -16.01
CA ALA A 33 -50.03 15.74 -15.43
C ALA A 33 -49.99 15.95 -13.90
N SER A 34 -49.10 16.86 -13.47
CA SER A 34 -49.54 18.15 -12.90
C SER A 34 -48.37 19.15 -12.93
N SER A 35 -48.66 20.42 -13.15
CA SER A 35 -47.71 21.56 -13.28
C SER A 35 -48.33 22.76 -12.54
N PRO A 36 -47.60 23.80 -12.08
CA PRO A 36 -46.17 23.93 -11.77
C PRO A 36 -45.95 24.38 -10.30
N ALA A 37 -44.86 23.95 -9.67
CA ALA A 37 -44.23 24.71 -8.59
C ALA A 37 -42.73 24.57 -8.78
N ALA A 38 -42.05 25.70 -8.98
CA ALA A 38 -40.62 25.77 -9.09
C ALA A 38 -40.00 25.35 -7.75
N GLU A 39 -39.72 24.05 -7.58
CA GLU A 39 -38.78 23.60 -6.56
C GLU A 39 -37.38 23.80 -7.14
N GLU A 40 -36.66 24.76 -6.57
CA GLU A 40 -35.23 24.96 -6.78
C GLU A 40 -34.52 23.62 -6.58
N SER A 41 -33.99 23.08 -7.69
CA SER A 41 -33.08 21.94 -7.63
C SER A 41 -31.90 22.35 -6.75
N PRO A 42 -31.61 21.65 -5.63
CA PRO A 42 -30.49 22.04 -4.79
C PRO A 42 -29.21 21.89 -5.61
N GLU A 43 -28.50 23.00 -5.83
CA GLU A 43 -27.12 22.98 -6.31
C GLU A 43 -26.34 22.05 -5.37
N VAL A 44 -25.97 20.86 -5.84
CA VAL A 44 -24.97 20.02 -5.17
C VAL A 44 -23.64 20.73 -5.36
N ARG A 45 -23.33 21.66 -4.46
CA ARG A 45 -22.02 22.31 -4.41
C ARG A 45 -21.00 21.24 -4.03
N GLU A 46 -20.13 20.90 -4.98
CA GLU A 46 -18.99 20.04 -4.70
C GLU A 46 -18.18 20.67 -3.54
N PRO A 47 -17.89 19.91 -2.47
CA PRO A 47 -17.18 20.45 -1.32
C PRO A 47 -15.80 20.93 -1.77
N ARG A 48 -15.52 22.22 -1.58
CA ARG A 48 -14.20 22.80 -1.87
C ARG A 48 -13.15 22.03 -1.06
N PRO A 49 -12.00 21.65 -1.66
CA PRO A 49 -10.92 21.00 -0.93
C PRO A 49 -10.50 21.89 0.25
N GLN A 50 -10.60 21.36 1.46
CA GLN A 50 -10.15 22.06 2.66
C GLN A 50 -8.63 21.93 2.79
N PRO A 51 -7.93 22.96 3.31
CA PRO A 51 -6.51 22.85 3.65
C PRO A 51 -6.28 21.69 4.63
N ALA A 52 -5.23 20.91 4.41
CA ALA A 52 -4.82 19.87 5.35
C ALA A 52 -4.39 20.53 6.67
N VAL A 53 -5.03 20.14 7.77
CA VAL A 53 -4.65 20.57 9.12
C VAL A 53 -3.52 19.64 9.61
N PRO A 54 -2.37 20.16 10.04
CA PRO A 54 -1.31 19.32 10.58
C PRO A 54 -1.80 18.61 11.84
N LEU A 55 -1.67 17.28 11.89
CA LEU A 55 -1.93 16.54 13.12
C LEU A 55 -0.80 16.78 14.12
N PRO A 56 -1.09 16.94 15.42
CA PRO A 56 -0.06 17.01 16.45
C PRO A 56 0.74 15.71 16.48
N ALA A 57 2.07 15.81 16.62
CA ALA A 57 2.94 14.66 16.77
C ALA A 57 2.54 13.88 18.03
N ALA A 58 2.22 12.59 17.89
CA ALA A 58 1.80 11.77 19.02
C ALA A 58 2.99 11.59 19.97
N THR A 59 2.81 11.86 21.26
CA THR A 59 3.85 11.58 22.27
C THR A 59 3.46 10.31 23.02
N LEU A 60 4.42 9.40 23.23
CA LEU A 60 4.16 8.19 24.01
C LEU A 60 3.77 8.55 25.44
N THR A 61 2.77 7.86 25.97
CA THR A 61 2.52 7.88 27.41
C THR A 61 3.66 7.20 28.15
N TYR A 62 3.77 7.41 29.47
CA TYR A 62 4.79 6.75 30.29
C TYR A 62 4.69 5.21 30.21
N GLU A 63 3.47 4.67 30.18
CA GLU A 63 3.22 3.23 30.05
C GLU A 63 3.71 2.71 28.69
N GLN A 64 3.33 3.38 27.60
CA GLN A 64 3.77 3.02 26.25
C GLN A 64 5.30 3.11 26.10
N ALA A 65 5.95 4.12 26.70
CA ALA A 65 7.40 4.23 26.69
C ALA A 65 8.07 3.08 27.47
N THR A 66 7.49 2.67 28.60
CA THR A 66 7.99 1.54 29.39
C THR A 66 7.88 0.23 28.61
N ASP A 67 6.75 0.02 27.95
CA ASP A 67 6.54 -1.18 27.12
C ASP A 67 7.41 -1.17 25.87
N PHE A 68 7.62 -0.01 25.25
CA PHE A 68 8.56 0.15 24.15
C PHE A 68 9.98 -0.28 24.57
N VAL A 69 10.47 0.16 25.73
CA VAL A 69 11.78 -0.26 26.25
C VAL A 69 11.82 -1.77 26.50
N ARG A 70 10.73 -2.37 26.97
CA ARG A 70 10.62 -3.82 27.22
C ARG A 70 10.74 -4.60 25.91
N VAL A 71 9.99 -4.21 24.88
CA VAL A 71 10.01 -4.84 23.55
C VAL A 71 11.37 -4.64 22.88
N ALA A 72 11.94 -3.42 22.97
CA ALA A 72 13.25 -3.11 22.42
C ALA A 72 14.36 -3.98 23.05
N ARG A 73 14.30 -4.24 24.36
CA ARG A 73 15.23 -5.15 25.05
C ARG A 73 15.06 -6.60 24.63
N ARG A 74 13.81 -7.07 24.50
CA ARG A 74 13.50 -8.44 24.08
C ARG A 74 14.08 -8.75 22.70
N HIS A 75 13.93 -7.82 21.75
CA HIS A 75 14.34 -8.01 20.36
C HIS A 75 15.73 -7.43 20.03
N ALA A 76 16.43 -6.87 21.02
CA ALA A 76 17.75 -6.28 20.87
C ALA A 76 18.82 -7.14 20.15
N PRO A 77 18.82 -8.49 20.24
CA PRO A 77 19.84 -9.30 19.57
C PRO A 77 19.85 -9.15 18.05
N LEU A 78 18.67 -9.06 17.42
CA LEU A 78 18.54 -9.00 15.96
C LEU A 78 17.99 -7.67 15.46
N TRP A 79 17.30 -6.92 16.31
CA TRP A 79 16.56 -5.73 15.90
C TRP A 79 17.03 -4.47 16.64
N ALA A 80 16.91 -3.35 15.96
CA ALA A 80 17.03 -2.01 16.53
C ALA A 80 15.70 -1.30 16.33
N LEU A 81 14.99 -1.04 17.43
CA LEU A 81 13.70 -0.37 17.40
C LEU A 81 13.87 1.16 17.38
N GLY A 82 12.99 1.83 16.63
CA GLY A 82 12.86 3.27 16.54
C GLY A 82 11.40 3.69 16.74
N TYR A 83 11.24 4.93 17.23
CA TYR A 83 9.95 5.58 17.35
C TYR A 83 10.01 6.93 16.64
N ASP A 84 9.13 7.15 15.66
CA ASP A 84 8.97 8.42 14.98
C ASP A 84 7.50 8.88 15.06
N PRO A 85 7.18 9.90 15.88
CA PRO A 85 5.82 10.37 16.07
C PRO A 85 5.28 11.19 14.90
N THR A 86 6.11 11.50 13.91
CA THR A 86 5.72 12.26 12.72
C THR A 86 5.25 11.35 11.59
N GLN A 87 5.56 10.06 11.67
CA GLN A 87 5.19 9.06 10.66
C GLN A 87 3.88 8.38 11.01
N VAL A 88 3.14 7.94 9.98
CA VAL A 88 1.94 7.10 10.17
C VAL A 88 2.31 5.75 10.79
N VAL A 89 3.49 5.23 10.41
CA VAL A 89 4.08 4.00 10.94
C VAL A 89 5.08 4.40 12.03
N MET A 90 4.56 4.59 13.24
CA MET A 90 5.32 5.20 14.33
C MET A 90 6.42 4.31 14.87
N PHE A 91 6.17 3.00 14.93
CA PHE A 91 7.12 2.03 15.46
C PHE A 91 7.83 1.34 14.31
N THR A 92 9.15 1.42 14.31
CA THR A 92 10.00 0.81 13.28
C THR A 92 11.00 -0.13 13.95
N ALA A 93 11.35 -1.21 13.27
CA ALA A 93 12.37 -2.15 13.68
C ALA A 93 13.27 -2.45 12.49
N ARG A 94 14.55 -2.10 12.61
CA ARG A 94 15.57 -2.39 11.59
C ARG A 94 16.36 -3.62 11.99
N HIS A 95 16.54 -4.56 11.07
CA HIS A 95 17.35 -5.74 11.30
C HIS A 95 18.83 -5.37 11.34
N ARG A 96 19.57 -5.85 12.34
CA ARG A 96 20.97 -5.48 12.59
C ARG A 96 21.95 -6.10 11.59
N LEU A 97 21.64 -7.30 11.08
CA LEU A 97 22.48 -8.03 10.12
C LEU A 97 22.04 -7.81 8.66
N LEU A 98 20.83 -7.30 8.44
CA LEU A 98 20.22 -7.10 7.12
C LEU A 98 19.72 -5.65 7.07
N PRO A 99 20.57 -4.68 6.71
CA PRO A 99 20.26 -3.26 6.88
C PRO A 99 19.05 -2.79 6.07
N ASP A 100 18.76 -3.47 4.96
CA ASP A 100 17.62 -3.17 4.08
C ASP A 100 16.29 -3.72 4.61
N LEU A 101 16.35 -4.58 5.64
CA LEU A 101 15.16 -5.16 6.25
C LEU A 101 14.65 -4.26 7.38
N VAL A 102 13.53 -3.60 7.10
CA VAL A 102 12.81 -2.75 8.04
C VAL A 102 11.37 -3.23 8.14
N VAL A 103 10.92 -3.44 9.37
CA VAL A 103 9.52 -3.73 9.68
C VAL A 103 8.95 -2.50 10.38
N GLY A 104 7.74 -2.10 10.02
CA GLY A 104 7.07 -0.98 10.65
C GLY A 104 5.62 -1.31 10.98
N ALA A 105 5.15 -0.83 12.12
CA ALA A 105 3.75 -0.92 12.52
C ALA A 105 3.27 0.38 13.18
N SER A 106 1.97 0.64 13.13
CA SER A 106 1.34 1.75 13.85
C SER A 106 1.14 1.45 15.34
N ASP A 107 1.21 0.18 15.72
CA ASP A 107 1.00 -0.31 17.08
C ASP A 107 2.18 -1.17 17.53
N LEU A 108 2.54 -1.04 18.81
CA LEU A 108 3.67 -1.73 19.41
C LEU A 108 3.41 -3.22 19.57
N GLU A 109 2.17 -3.62 19.88
CA GLU A 109 1.80 -5.04 20.01
C GLU A 109 1.86 -5.75 18.66
N ALA A 110 1.32 -5.11 17.62
CA ALA A 110 1.43 -5.60 16.24
C ALA A 110 2.90 -5.73 15.80
N LEU A 111 3.77 -4.78 16.18
CA LEU A 111 5.20 -4.88 15.91
C LEU A 111 5.83 -6.07 16.65
N ASP A 112 5.59 -6.21 17.96
CA ASP A 112 6.14 -7.30 18.78
C ASP A 112 5.74 -8.67 18.23
N PHE A 113 4.46 -8.85 17.87
CA PHE A 113 3.97 -10.06 17.23
C PHE A 113 4.71 -10.35 15.91
N THR A 114 4.83 -9.34 15.04
CA THR A 114 5.52 -9.48 13.76
C THR A 114 6.97 -9.89 13.98
N LEU A 115 7.68 -9.28 14.94
CA LEU A 115 9.08 -9.62 15.23
C LEU A 115 9.27 -11.03 15.80
N ILE A 116 8.27 -11.58 16.46
CA ILE A 116 8.28 -12.97 16.95
C ILE A 116 8.08 -13.96 15.80
N GLU A 117 7.13 -13.70 14.91
CA GLU A 117 6.78 -14.61 13.81
C GLU A 117 7.70 -14.46 12.60
N PHE A 118 8.39 -13.31 12.47
CA PHE A 118 9.20 -13.02 11.31
C PHE A 118 10.41 -13.94 11.21
N SER A 119 10.39 -14.81 10.21
CA SER A 119 11.55 -15.56 9.75
C SER A 119 12.10 -14.88 8.49
N PRO A 120 13.33 -14.34 8.50
CA PRO A 120 13.92 -13.77 7.29
C PRO A 120 14.00 -14.85 6.21
N PRO A 121 13.67 -14.52 4.94
CA PRO A 121 13.78 -15.48 3.86
C PRO A 121 15.24 -15.96 3.73
N ASP A 122 15.42 -17.28 3.67
CA ASP A 122 16.72 -17.98 3.67
C ASP A 122 17.56 -17.69 2.41
N TYR A 123 17.00 -16.97 1.43
CA TYR A 123 17.66 -16.65 0.17
C TYR A 123 17.16 -15.32 -0.41
N ALA A 124 18.10 -14.53 -0.95
CA ALA A 124 17.78 -13.39 -1.78
C ALA A 124 17.12 -13.88 -3.08
N ARG A 125 15.83 -13.61 -3.28
CA ARG A 125 15.22 -13.73 -4.60
C ARG A 125 15.91 -12.71 -5.52
N ALA A 126 16.68 -13.22 -6.48
CA ALA A 126 17.57 -12.50 -7.39
C ALA A 126 16.83 -11.60 -8.41
N TYR A 127 15.85 -10.80 -7.99
CA TYR A 127 15.16 -9.85 -8.86
C TYR A 127 15.95 -8.55 -9.04
N LEU A 128 16.72 -8.12 -8.03
CA LEU A 128 17.53 -6.90 -8.11
C LEU A 128 18.83 -7.09 -8.91
N SER A 129 19.47 -8.26 -8.79
CA SER A 129 20.70 -8.56 -9.56
C SER A 129 20.45 -8.66 -11.07
N ARG A 130 19.20 -8.82 -11.51
CA ARG A 130 18.82 -8.73 -12.94
C ARG A 130 18.67 -7.27 -13.39
N LEU A 131 18.12 -6.40 -12.54
CA LEU A 131 17.93 -4.97 -12.82
C LEU A 131 19.26 -4.22 -12.79
N GLU A 132 20.12 -4.51 -11.82
CA GLU A 132 21.50 -3.98 -11.75
C GLU A 132 22.34 -4.44 -12.94
N LYS A 133 22.23 -5.72 -13.35
CA LYS A 133 22.87 -6.21 -14.58
C LYS A 133 22.33 -5.53 -15.83
N ALA A 134 21.03 -5.27 -15.90
CA ALA A 134 20.41 -4.61 -17.06
C ALA A 134 20.81 -3.13 -17.17
N CYS A 135 20.96 -2.42 -16.04
CA CYS A 135 21.51 -1.06 -16.05
C CYS A 135 23.00 -1.05 -16.39
N ALA A 136 23.80 -1.94 -15.81
CA ALA A 136 25.25 -2.00 -16.07
C ALA A 136 25.57 -2.34 -17.54
N SER A 137 24.77 -3.20 -18.18
CA SER A 137 24.92 -3.52 -19.61
C SER A 137 24.38 -2.43 -20.54
N ALA A 138 23.55 -1.50 -20.05
CA ALA A 138 23.09 -0.36 -20.84
C ALA A 138 24.12 0.79 -20.89
N GLU A 139 25.04 0.86 -19.93
CA GLU A 139 26.14 1.84 -19.94
C GLU A 139 27.34 1.39 -20.79
N GLU A 140 27.59 0.08 -20.93
CA GLU A 140 28.70 -0.46 -21.75
C GLU A 140 28.45 -0.40 -23.27
N ASP A 141 27.21 -0.20 -23.71
CA ASP A 141 26.83 -0.11 -25.13
C ASP A 141 26.77 1.34 -25.69
N THR A 142 27.35 2.32 -24.98
CA THR A 142 27.47 3.74 -25.40
C THR A 142 28.92 4.17 -25.57
#